data_AF-A0A3C0GJP6-F1
#
_entry.id   AF-A0A3C0GJP6-F1
#
_cell.length_a   1.000
_cell.length_b   1.000
_cell.length_c   1.000
_cell.angle_alpha   90.00
_cell.angle_beta   90.00
_cell.angle_gamma   90.00
#
_symmetry.space_group_name_H-M   'P 1'
#
loop_
_entity.id
_entity.type
_entity.pdbx_description
1 polymer ?
#
loop_
_entity_poly.entity_id
_entity_poly.type
_entity_poly.pdbx_seq_one_letter_code
_entity_poly.pdbx_strand_id
1 'polypeptide(L)' 'MNSEATKFYLYGLEGEILLVEVAEFDGGVSLSIAGKRLDMESESAFDLADALMQVANLSELQDHD' A
#
# COMPACT_ATOMS: atom_id res chain seq x y z
N MET A 1 -7.69 10.46 -15.05
CA MET A 1 -8.05 9.08 -14.66
C MET A 1 -7.92 9.03 -13.15
N ASN A 2 -9.00 8.79 -12.40
CA ASN A 2 -8.86 8.45 -10.99
C ASN A 2 -8.57 6.95 -10.96
N SER A 3 -7.32 6.58 -10.65
CA SER A 3 -6.96 5.19 -10.40
C SER A 3 -7.74 4.71 -9.17
N GLU A 4 -8.40 3.56 -9.24
CA GLU A 4 -9.01 2.96 -8.04
C GLU A 4 -7.91 2.64 -7.03
N ALA A 5 -8.15 2.93 -5.75
CA ALA A 5 -7.16 2.67 -4.71
C ALA A 5 -6.90 1.16 -4.59
N THR A 6 -5.63 0.76 -4.70
CA THR A 6 -5.17 -0.60 -4.43
C THR A 6 -5.20 -0.83 -2.92
N LYS A 7 -5.79 -1.95 -2.48
CA LYS A 7 -5.96 -2.28 -1.06
C LYS A 7 -5.32 -3.62 -0.74
N PHE A 8 -4.59 -3.69 0.36
CA PHE A 8 -4.04 -4.94 0.89
C PHE A 8 -3.89 -4.86 2.41
N TYR A 9 -3.66 -6.02 3.03
CA TYR A 9 -3.51 -6.13 4.48
C TYR A 9 -2.06 -6.43 4.85
N LEU A 10 -1.54 -5.74 5.86
CA LEU A 10 -0.25 -6.06 6.48
C LEU A 10 -0.47 -6.70 7.84
N TYR A 11 0.26 -7.78 8.11
CA TYR A 11 0.32 -8.41 9.42
C TYR A 11 1.42 -7.73 10.26
N GLY A 12 1.01 -7.06 11.34
CA GLY A 12 1.89 -6.46 12.33
C GLY A 12 2.53 -7.50 13.24
N LEU A 13 3.55 -7.06 13.99
CA LEU A 13 4.34 -7.91 14.89
C LEU A 13 3.53 -8.53 16.04
N GLU A 14 2.39 -7.94 16.41
CA GLU A 14 1.52 -8.39 17.51
C GLU A 14 0.24 -9.08 17.00
N GLY A 15 0.22 -9.53 15.74
CA GLY A 15 -0.96 -10.14 15.12
C GLY A 15 -2.05 -9.15 14.73
N GLU A 16 -1.76 -7.84 14.80
CA GLU A 16 -2.62 -6.81 14.27
C GLU A 16 -2.69 -6.89 12.74
N ILE A 17 -3.88 -6.76 12.16
CA ILE A 17 -4.07 -6.69 10.72
C ILE A 17 -4.34 -5.24 10.35
N LEU A 18 -3.47 -4.66 9.55
CA LEU A 18 -3.56 -3.26 9.11
C LEU A 18 -4.02 -3.21 7.66
N LEU A 19 -5.14 -2.53 7.41
CA LEU A 19 -5.53 -2.17 6.05
C LEU A 19 -4.60 -1.06 5.54
N VAL A 20 -4.01 -1.31 4.38
CA VAL A 20 -3.23 -0.34 3.61
C VAL A 20 -3.97 -0.03 2.32
N GLU A 21 -4.14 1.25 2.03
CA GLU A 21 -4.72 1.73 0.77
C GLU A 21 -3.71 2.64 0.07
N VAL A 22 -3.44 2.36 -1.21
CA VAL A 22 -2.53 3.13 -2.06
C VAL A 22 -3.35 3.67 -3.23
N ALA A 23 -3.36 4.99 -3.39
CA ALA A 23 -4.08 5.66 -4.47
C ALA A 23 -3.17 6.65 -5.18
N GLU A 24 -3.12 6.57 -6.50
CA GLU A 24 -2.44 7.58 -7.32
C GLU A 24 -3.33 8.82 -7.51
N PHE A 25 -2.72 9.99 -7.47
CA PHE A 25 -3.34 11.26 -7.83
C PHE A 25 -2.43 12.04 -8.78
N ASP A 26 -2.92 13.16 -9.30
CA ASP A 26 -2.14 13.97 -10.25
C ASP A 26 -0.86 14.49 -9.59
N GLY A 27 0.27 13.92 -9.98
CA GLY A 27 1.60 14.27 -9.46
C GLY A 27 2.05 13.50 -8.22
N GLY A 28 1.36 12.45 -7.78
CA GLY A 28 1.79 11.73 -6.57
C GLY A 28 1.01 10.50 -6.17
N VAL A 29 1.32 10.00 -4.97
CA VAL A 29 0.71 8.83 -4.35
C VAL A 29 0.23 9.17 -2.94
N SER A 30 -1.00 8.76 -2.63
CA SER A 30 -1.61 8.81 -1.31
C SER A 30 -1.55 7.41 -0.69
N LEU A 31 -0.88 7.30 0.45
CA LEU A 31 -0.80 6.09 1.27
C LEU A 31 -1.64 6.25 2.54
N SER A 32 -2.57 5.33 2.79
CA SER A 32 -3.37 5.27 4.01
C SER A 32 -3.05 4.00 4.79
N ILE A 33 -2.61 4.11 6.04
CA ILE A 33 -2.32 2.99 6.93
C ILE A 33 -2.99 3.26 8.28
N ALA A 34 -3.85 2.34 8.72
CA ALA A 34 -4.55 2.46 10.02
C ALA A 34 -5.29 3.81 10.20
N GLY A 35 -5.84 4.36 9.11
CA GLY A 35 -6.51 5.67 9.10
C GLY A 35 -5.57 6.89 9.12
N LYS A 36 -4.24 6.68 9.12
CA LYS A 36 -3.27 7.75 8.88
C LYS A 36 -2.98 7.86 7.40
N ARG A 37 -3.16 9.06 6.85
CA ARG A 37 -2.89 9.37 5.45
C ARG A 37 -1.58 10.12 5.29
N LEU A 38 -0.80 9.72 4.30
CA LEU A 38 0.44 10.36 3.86
C LEU A 38 0.38 10.57 2.35
N ASP A 39 0.36 11.82 1.93
CA ASP A 39 0.41 12.20 0.52
C ASP A 39 1.85 12.57 0.15
N MET A 40 2.34 12.05 -0.98
CA MET A 40 3.72 12.22 -1.42
C MET A 40 3.76 12.53 -2.92
N GLU A 41 4.56 13.51 -3.32
CA GLU A 41 4.61 14.04 -4.70
C GLU A 41 5.94 13.73 -5.43
N SER A 42 6.81 12.88 -4.86
CA SER A 42 8.13 12.58 -5.43
C SER A 42 8.16 11.26 -6.20
N GLU A 43 9.12 11.10 -7.11
CA GLU A 43 9.40 9.83 -7.81
C GLU A 43 9.60 8.67 -6.82
N SER A 44 10.30 8.94 -5.71
CA SER A 44 10.51 7.96 -4.63
C SER A 44 9.22 7.51 -3.93
N ALA A 45 8.11 8.25 -4.06
CA ALA A 45 6.81 7.83 -3.55
C ALA A 45 6.20 6.70 -4.38
N PHE A 46 6.41 6.75 -5.70
CA PHE A 46 5.99 5.69 -6.61
C PHE A 46 6.84 4.43 -6.37
N ASP A 47 8.16 4.59 -6.21
CA ASP A 47 9.04 3.46 -5.84
C ASP A 47 8.60 2.77 -4.54
N LEU A 48 8.20 3.55 -3.54
CA LEU A 48 7.69 3.03 -2.27
C LEU A 48 6.35 2.30 -2.45
N ALA A 49 5.43 2.87 -3.24
CA ALA A 49 4.15 2.25 -3.54
C ALA A 49 4.32 0.90 -4.24
N ASP A 50 5.21 0.83 -5.24
CA ASP A 50 5.55 -0.39 -5.96
C ASP A 50 6.17 -1.45 -5.04
N ALA A 51 7.10 -1.05 -4.18
CA ALA A 51 7.72 -1.95 -3.20
C ALA A 51 6.67 -2.54 -2.24
N LEU A 52 5.74 -1.73 -1.75
CA LEU A 52 4.66 -2.18 -0.87
C LEU A 52 3.70 -3.15 -1.58
N MET A 53 3.33 -2.86 -2.83
CA MET A 53 2.48 -3.75 -3.64
C MET A 53 3.17 -5.09 -3.92
N GLN A 54 4.48 -5.09 -4.19
CA GLN A 54 5.24 -6.34 -4.38
C GLN A 54 5.27 -7.18 -3.11
N VAL A 55 5.50 -6.57 -1.95
CA VAL A 55 5.47 -7.26 -0.66
C VAL A 55 4.10 -7.86 -0.40
N ALA A 56 3.02 -7.11 -0.66
CA ALA A 56 1.65 -7.60 -0.50
C ALA A 56 1.36 -8.85 -1.36
N ASN A 57 1.72 -8.83 -2.64
CA ASN A 57 1.53 -9.96 -3.55
C ASN A 57 2.32 -11.21 -3.12
N LEU A 58 3.51 -11.03 -2.52
CA LEU A 58 4.30 -12.15 -2.01
C LEU A 58 3.68 -12.78 -0.75
N SER A 59 3.04 -11.98 0.10
CA SER A 59 2.32 -12.48 1.28
C SER A 59 1.09 -13.30 0.91
N GLU A 60 0.33 -12.90 -0.12
CA GLU A 60 -0.84 -13.66 -0.59
C GLU A 60 -0.49 -15.03 -1.20
N LEU A 61 0.72 -15.17 -1.78
CA LEU A 61 1.20 -16.43 -2.34
C LEU A 61 1.60 -17.46 -1.27
N GLN A 62 1.88 -17.04 -0.03
CA GLN A 62 2.32 -17.94 1.04
C GLN A 62 1.17 -18.55 1.86
N ASP A 63 -0.03 -17.96 1.84
CA ASP A 63 -1.22 -18.48 2.53
C ASP A 63 -1.94 -19.61 1.76
N HIS A 64 -1.36 -20.08 0.65
CA HIS A 64 -1.93 -21.07 -0.27
C HIS A 64 -1.29 -22.48 -0.21
N ASP A 65 -0.52 -22.79 0.84
CA ASP A 65 0.01 -24.14 1.16
C ASP A 65 -0.62 -24.75 2.44
#